data_AF-X8JHS5-F1
#
_entry.id   AF-X8JHS5-F1
#
_cell.length_a   1.000
_cell.length_b   1.000
_cell.length_c   1.000
_cell.angle_alpha   90.00
_cell.angle_beta   90.00
_cell.angle_gamma   90.00
#
_symmetry.space_group_name_H-M   'P 1'
#
loop_
_entity.id
_entity.type
_entity.pdbx_description
1 polymer ?
#
loop_
_entity_poly.entity_id
_entity_poly.type
_entity_poly.pdbx_seq_one_letter_code
_entity_poly.pdbx_strand_id
1 'polypeptide(L)'
;MKARLREQLKMADSPVSAYSNPLAAVCVASSHGFTPEADIVVQVAMKQYDFGKPEDLKTYKLLRPSTITDTVHSIFMPDENNLNADSVPLVNEGFTQGGDMTLRSTDGFDFSVHSVLLSLASPVFSDLLLTGNKREAICFSEKAKVLALMLKFIYPRPAPIISSVDLFDNALRVANKYQLESMKQRLQEQLTRVESPLSVLSNPMSVLYLASLHGLTAEAELAANLASKHYNFSQGEGLKKLLDAALTPSTAALVKLTGIPLVKTRVLTEVLFHFEHAPMTIYNDGAPFLDALACVHCRETFRNFRRQSPPEWQFRWAHWIYDEIKDRPISEWKGYFSHTNVCRSFYQPHLQPTFCAYRYCNIAPDCVCISVITDSATQFQKWANGIFEHLISRLSVIAELESRSITQF
;
A
#
# COMPACT_ATOMS: atom_id res chain seq x y z
N MET A 1 -12.63 -16.21 -20.67
CA MET A 1 -12.86 -14.95 -19.93
C MET A 1 -11.58 -14.13 -19.77
N LYS A 2 -10.51 -14.62 -19.11
CA LYS A 2 -9.23 -13.89 -18.92
C LYS A 2 -8.58 -13.36 -20.21
N ALA A 3 -8.60 -14.12 -21.31
CA ALA A 3 -8.07 -13.67 -22.61
C ALA A 3 -8.82 -12.45 -23.17
N ARG A 4 -10.14 -12.42 -22.99
CA ARG A 4 -11.01 -11.33 -23.44
C ARG A 4 -10.80 -10.06 -22.60
N LEU A 5 -10.56 -10.21 -21.30
CA LEU A 5 -10.17 -9.11 -20.39
C LEU A 5 -8.78 -8.54 -20.76
N ARG A 6 -7.82 -9.39 -21.14
CA ARG A 6 -6.51 -8.93 -21.65
C ARG A 6 -6.61 -8.14 -22.95
N GLU A 7 -7.50 -8.52 -23.86
CA GLU A 7 -7.76 -7.72 -25.06
C GLU A 7 -8.40 -6.37 -24.72
N GLN A 8 -9.36 -6.35 -23.78
CA GLN A 8 -10.00 -5.11 -23.35
C GLN A 8 -9.07 -4.12 -22.64
N LEU A 9 -8.01 -4.59 -21.96
CA LEU A 9 -6.96 -3.74 -21.38
C LEU A 9 -6.11 -3.04 -22.47
N LYS A 10 -6.04 -3.61 -23.67
CA LYS A 10 -5.21 -3.12 -24.80
C LYS A 10 -5.96 -2.28 -25.83
N MET A 11 -7.29 -2.31 -25.84
CA MET A 11 -8.12 -1.56 -26.79
C MET A 11 -8.35 -0.12 -26.31
N ALA A 12 -8.10 0.88 -27.17
CA ALA A 12 -8.22 2.30 -26.81
C ALA A 12 -9.64 2.73 -26.39
N ASP A 13 -10.67 2.13 -26.99
CA ASP A 13 -12.08 2.49 -26.76
C ASP A 13 -12.76 1.72 -25.61
N SER A 14 -12.01 0.88 -24.88
CA SER A 14 -12.54 0.13 -23.74
C SER A 14 -12.62 1.02 -22.50
N PRO A 15 -13.69 0.94 -21.66
CA PRO A 15 -13.78 1.70 -20.41
C PRO A 15 -12.77 1.24 -19.33
N VAL A 16 -12.08 0.12 -19.57
CA VAL A 16 -11.02 -0.45 -18.72
C VAL A 16 -9.67 -0.38 -19.44
N SER A 17 -9.56 0.42 -20.49
CA SER A 17 -8.32 0.62 -21.22
C SER A 17 -7.31 1.37 -20.37
N ALA A 18 -6.04 0.98 -20.48
CA ALA A 18 -4.92 1.75 -19.93
C ALA A 18 -4.83 3.17 -20.47
N TYR A 19 -5.50 3.47 -21.60
CA TYR A 19 -5.49 4.79 -22.25
C TYR A 19 -6.70 5.66 -21.85
N SER A 20 -7.83 5.04 -21.50
CA SER A 20 -9.09 5.74 -21.20
C SER A 20 -9.35 5.87 -19.70
N ASN A 21 -9.05 4.84 -18.91
CA ASN A 21 -9.21 4.82 -17.46
C ASN A 21 -8.10 3.98 -16.81
N PRO A 22 -6.90 4.58 -16.64
CA PRO A 22 -5.73 3.88 -16.12
C PRO A 22 -5.96 3.31 -14.72
N LEU A 23 -6.73 3.99 -13.86
CA LEU A 23 -7.05 3.51 -12.50
C LEU A 23 -7.91 2.25 -12.51
N ALA A 24 -8.97 2.23 -13.33
CA ALA A 24 -9.80 1.05 -13.51
C ALA A 24 -9.00 -0.11 -14.13
N ALA A 25 -8.12 0.20 -15.07
CA ALA A 25 -7.22 -0.76 -15.70
C ALA A 25 -6.25 -1.39 -14.68
N VAL A 26 -5.66 -0.61 -13.77
CA VAL A 26 -4.82 -1.12 -12.67
C VAL A 26 -5.62 -2.07 -11.77
N CYS A 27 -6.80 -1.64 -11.31
CA CYS A 27 -7.64 -2.48 -10.45
C CYS A 27 -8.01 -3.81 -11.11
N VAL A 28 -8.35 -3.80 -12.39
CA VAL A 28 -8.75 -5.02 -13.14
C VAL A 28 -7.53 -5.91 -13.42
N ALA A 29 -6.40 -5.35 -13.84
CA ALA A 29 -5.18 -6.11 -14.08
C ALA A 29 -4.67 -6.78 -12.80
N SER A 30 -4.64 -6.05 -11.68
CA SER A 30 -4.21 -6.57 -10.38
C SER A 30 -5.17 -7.60 -9.80
N SER A 31 -6.49 -7.39 -9.91
CA SER A 31 -7.48 -8.34 -9.39
C SER A 31 -7.52 -9.67 -10.14
N HIS A 32 -7.03 -9.72 -11.38
CA HIS A 32 -6.96 -10.94 -12.19
C HIS A 32 -5.56 -11.56 -12.31
N GLY A 33 -4.56 -10.99 -11.62
CA GLY A 33 -3.18 -11.47 -11.64
C GLY A 33 -2.45 -11.26 -12.97
N PHE A 34 -2.79 -10.21 -13.72
CA PHE A 34 -2.10 -9.81 -14.95
C PHE A 34 -0.91 -8.92 -14.61
N THR A 35 0.18 -9.53 -14.13
CA THR A 35 1.24 -8.83 -13.42
C THR A 35 2.14 -7.95 -14.30
N PRO A 36 2.62 -8.38 -15.49
CA PRO A 36 3.36 -7.49 -16.37
C PRO A 36 2.48 -6.32 -16.85
N GLU A 37 1.20 -6.60 -17.09
CA GLU A 37 0.25 -5.57 -17.51
C GLU A 37 -0.04 -4.58 -16.38
N ALA A 38 -0.19 -5.02 -15.13
CA ALA A 38 -0.41 -4.14 -13.99
C ALA A 38 0.76 -3.16 -13.77
N ASP A 39 2.00 -3.63 -13.83
CA ASP A 39 3.19 -2.77 -13.72
C ASP A 39 3.26 -1.76 -14.87
N ILE A 40 2.97 -2.19 -16.11
CA ILE A 40 2.93 -1.29 -17.27
C ILE A 40 1.84 -0.23 -17.10
N VAL A 41 0.64 -0.62 -16.67
CA VAL A 41 -0.47 0.32 -16.49
C VAL A 41 -0.16 1.33 -15.37
N VAL A 42 0.47 0.91 -14.26
CA VAL A 42 0.93 1.83 -13.21
C VAL A 42 1.93 2.84 -13.79
N GLN A 43 2.92 2.38 -14.57
CA GLN A 43 3.90 3.27 -15.22
C GLN A 43 3.27 4.25 -16.22
N VAL A 44 2.25 3.81 -16.98
CA VAL A 44 1.50 4.68 -17.88
C VAL A 44 0.68 5.70 -17.10
N ALA A 45 -0.01 5.27 -16.04
CA ALA A 45 -0.83 6.14 -15.20
C ALA A 45 0.00 7.23 -14.51
N MET A 46 1.20 6.88 -14.01
CA MET A 46 2.14 7.85 -13.41
C MET A 46 2.65 8.90 -14.41
N LYS A 47 2.68 8.59 -15.72
CA LYS A 47 3.06 9.56 -16.76
C LYS A 47 1.89 10.43 -17.22
N GLN A 48 0.67 9.93 -17.10
CA GLN A 48 -0.52 10.58 -17.65
C GLN A 48 -1.24 11.47 -16.64
N TYR A 49 -1.12 11.20 -15.34
CA TYR A 49 -1.76 11.98 -14.27
C TYR A 49 -0.76 12.78 -13.44
N ASP A 50 -0.99 14.09 -13.35
CA ASP A 50 -0.34 14.97 -12.38
C ASP A 50 -1.21 14.99 -11.11
N PHE A 51 -0.93 14.09 -10.17
CA PHE A 51 -1.69 13.93 -8.92
C PHE A 51 -1.67 15.19 -8.01
N GLY A 52 -0.93 16.24 -8.39
CA GLY A 52 -0.92 17.54 -7.71
C GLY A 52 -2.06 18.49 -8.08
N LYS A 53 -2.89 18.19 -9.08
CA LYS A 53 -3.98 19.09 -9.52
C LYS A 53 -5.36 18.64 -9.01
N PRO A 54 -6.14 19.50 -8.32
CA PRO A 54 -7.48 19.17 -7.83
C PRO A 54 -8.50 18.79 -8.92
N GLU A 55 -8.24 19.15 -10.18
CA GLU A 55 -9.15 18.93 -11.30
C GLU A 55 -9.21 17.44 -11.72
N ASP A 56 -8.13 16.69 -11.51
CA ASP A 56 -8.02 15.27 -11.87
C ASP A 56 -8.73 14.34 -10.85
N LEU A 57 -9.08 14.86 -9.67
CA LEU A 57 -9.85 14.16 -8.64
C LEU A 57 -11.38 14.16 -8.92
N LYS A 58 -11.87 14.91 -9.91
CA LYS A 58 -13.30 14.99 -10.23
C LYS A 58 -13.84 13.77 -11.00
N THR A 59 -12.96 12.90 -11.48
CA THR A 59 -13.33 11.70 -12.25
C THR A 59 -13.86 10.55 -11.38
N TYR A 60 -13.90 10.73 -10.05
CA TYR A 60 -14.44 9.74 -9.10
C TYR A 60 -15.98 9.74 -9.07
N LYS A 61 -16.61 9.13 -10.08
CA LYS A 61 -17.95 8.54 -9.94
C LYS A 61 -17.82 7.04 -9.69
N LEU A 62 -17.95 6.67 -8.42
CA LEU A 62 -18.43 5.40 -7.85
C LEU A 62 -18.38 4.18 -8.79
N LEU A 63 -17.24 3.46 -8.78
CA LEU A 63 -17.21 2.06 -9.20
C LEU A 63 -17.87 1.21 -8.10
N ARG A 64 -19.15 0.88 -8.28
CA ARG A 64 -19.81 -0.20 -7.54
C ARG A 64 -19.29 -1.54 -8.07
N PRO A 65 -18.78 -2.47 -7.25
CA PRO A 65 -18.42 -3.79 -7.71
C PRO A 65 -19.65 -4.70 -7.67
N SER A 66 -20.22 -4.97 -8.84
CA SER A 66 -21.06 -6.15 -9.05
C SER A 66 -20.41 -7.03 -10.10
N THR A 67 -20.32 -8.32 -9.78
CA THR A 67 -19.97 -9.47 -10.65
C THR A 67 -18.50 -9.61 -11.03
N ILE A 68 -17.81 -10.61 -10.47
CA ILE A 68 -17.17 -11.73 -11.19
C ILE A 68 -16.87 -12.84 -10.17
N THR A 69 -17.45 -14.01 -10.43
CA THR A 69 -17.24 -15.29 -9.76
C THR A 69 -16.07 -16.08 -10.39
N ASP A 70 -15.39 -16.83 -9.51
CA ASP A 70 -14.76 -18.15 -9.66
C ASP A 70 -13.42 -18.43 -10.40
N THR A 71 -12.65 -19.27 -9.66
CA THR A 71 -11.63 -20.30 -9.97
C THR A 71 -10.20 -19.93 -10.46
N VAL A 72 -9.15 -20.38 -9.73
CA VAL A 72 -8.37 -21.65 -9.94
C VAL A 72 -7.27 -21.81 -8.85
N HIS A 73 -6.95 -23.08 -8.59
CA HIS A 73 -6.14 -23.72 -7.54
C HIS A 73 -4.62 -23.82 -7.83
N SER A 74 -3.86 -24.00 -6.73
CA SER A 74 -2.60 -24.76 -6.54
C SER A 74 -1.27 -24.36 -7.22
N ILE A 75 -0.18 -24.29 -6.42
CA ILE A 75 1.02 -25.17 -6.41
C ILE A 75 1.83 -24.87 -5.14
N PHE A 76 2.20 -25.90 -4.35
CA PHE A 76 3.54 -26.19 -3.79
C PHE A 76 3.44 -27.25 -2.67
N MET A 77 4.22 -28.34 -2.82
CA MET A 77 4.43 -29.41 -1.83
C MET A 77 5.77 -29.20 -1.10
N PRO A 78 5.95 -29.77 0.10
CA PRO A 78 6.91 -29.33 1.12
C PRO A 78 8.15 -30.23 1.23
N ASP A 79 9.19 -29.74 1.91
CA ASP A 79 10.31 -30.54 2.42
C ASP A 79 10.10 -30.85 3.91
N GLU A 80 10.21 -32.13 4.27
CA GLU A 80 10.14 -32.67 5.63
C GLU A 80 11.54 -32.78 6.27
N ASN A 81 11.65 -32.40 7.55
CA ASN A 81 12.19 -33.19 8.67
C ASN A 81 12.76 -32.28 9.76
N ASN A 82 12.12 -32.24 10.94
CA ASN A 82 12.63 -32.96 12.11
C ASN A 82 11.62 -32.94 13.28
N LEU A 83 11.47 -34.09 13.91
CA LEU A 83 10.56 -34.41 15.01
C LEU A 83 11.08 -33.82 16.33
N ASN A 84 10.17 -33.29 17.15
CA ASN A 84 10.11 -33.63 18.57
C ASN A 84 8.69 -33.40 19.11
N ALA A 85 8.23 -34.42 19.82
CA ALA A 85 6.86 -34.62 20.26
C ALA A 85 6.54 -33.81 21.52
N ASP A 86 5.71 -32.79 21.35
CA ASP A 86 4.62 -32.49 22.27
C ASP A 86 3.34 -32.73 21.47
N SER A 87 2.42 -33.56 21.97
CA SER A 87 1.24 -34.01 21.23
C SER A 87 0.35 -32.82 20.84
N VAL A 88 0.54 -32.33 19.61
CA VAL A 88 -0.30 -31.32 18.97
C VAL A 88 -1.73 -31.85 18.96
N PRO A 89 -2.73 -31.08 19.45
CA PRO A 89 -4.11 -31.50 19.44
C PRO A 89 -4.54 -31.90 18.03
N LEU A 90 -5.13 -33.10 17.90
CA LEU A 90 -5.56 -33.64 16.62
C LEU A 90 -6.66 -32.74 16.02
N VAL A 91 -6.61 -32.46 14.72
CA VAL A 91 -7.50 -31.46 14.08
C VAL A 91 -8.99 -31.83 14.19
N ASN A 92 -9.31 -33.12 14.29
CA ASN A 92 -10.66 -33.64 14.48
C ASN A 92 -11.01 -33.94 15.96
N GLU A 93 -10.27 -33.36 16.91
CA GLU A 93 -10.53 -33.52 18.33
C GLU A 93 -11.99 -33.13 18.69
N GLY A 94 -12.69 -34.04 19.35
CA GLY A 94 -14.09 -33.91 19.70
C GLY A 94 -15.10 -34.26 18.60
N PHE A 95 -14.62 -34.78 17.46
CA PHE A 95 -15.43 -35.26 16.33
C PHE A 95 -14.92 -36.64 15.83
N THR A 96 -14.33 -37.47 16.68
CA THR A 96 -13.79 -38.77 16.28
C THR A 96 -14.80 -39.92 16.38
N GLN A 97 -15.87 -39.75 17.16
CA GLN A 97 -16.87 -40.78 17.45
C GLN A 97 -18.22 -40.18 17.88
N GLY A 98 -19.27 -41.00 17.88
CA GLY A 98 -20.60 -40.66 18.41
C GLY A 98 -21.57 -40.07 17.38
N GLY A 99 -21.10 -39.70 16.19
CA GLY A 99 -21.93 -39.25 15.08
C GLY A 99 -22.60 -40.39 14.31
N ASP A 100 -23.72 -40.08 13.66
CA ASP A 100 -24.44 -40.96 12.73
C ASP A 100 -23.98 -40.79 11.28
N MET A 101 -22.98 -39.92 11.04
CA MET A 101 -22.43 -39.61 9.73
C MET A 101 -20.93 -39.31 9.80
N THR A 102 -20.21 -39.59 8.72
CA THR A 102 -18.80 -39.26 8.56
C THR A 102 -18.61 -38.22 7.46
N LEU A 103 -17.96 -37.10 7.78
CA LEU A 103 -17.44 -36.14 6.80
C LEU A 103 -15.95 -36.38 6.60
N ARG A 104 -15.49 -36.32 5.35
CA ARG A 104 -14.08 -36.44 5.01
C ARG A 104 -13.57 -35.13 4.42
N SER A 105 -12.51 -34.58 5.00
CA SER A 105 -11.84 -33.39 4.47
C SER A 105 -10.96 -33.71 3.26
N THR A 106 -10.52 -32.69 2.52
CA THR A 106 -9.64 -32.89 1.35
C THR A 106 -8.27 -33.47 1.69
N ASP A 107 -7.79 -33.21 2.90
CA ASP A 107 -6.54 -33.73 3.46
C ASP A 107 -6.71 -35.08 4.17
N GLY A 108 -7.87 -35.75 3.98
CA GLY A 108 -8.09 -37.14 4.36
C GLY A 108 -8.47 -37.36 5.82
N PHE A 109 -8.81 -36.31 6.57
CA PHE A 109 -9.28 -36.45 7.95
C PHE A 109 -10.79 -36.73 7.97
N ASP A 110 -11.16 -37.74 8.76
CA ASP A 110 -12.54 -38.12 8.99
C ASP A 110 -13.08 -37.46 10.27
N PHE A 111 -14.31 -36.96 10.17
CA PHE A 111 -15.07 -36.30 11.23
C PHE A 111 -16.40 -37.03 11.41
N SER A 112 -16.58 -37.69 12.55
CA SER A 112 -17.85 -38.26 13.01
C SER A 112 -18.75 -37.14 13.56
N VAL A 113 -19.88 -36.91 12.90
CA VAL A 113 -20.80 -35.78 13.14
C VAL A 113 -22.26 -36.22 13.21
N HIS A 114 -23.11 -35.35 13.76
CA HIS A 114 -24.55 -35.59 13.86
C HIS A 114 -25.28 -34.90 12.71
N SER A 115 -25.91 -35.69 11.85
CA SER A 115 -26.65 -35.22 10.67
C SER A 115 -27.69 -34.17 11.03
N VAL A 116 -28.42 -34.38 12.13
CA VAL A 116 -29.45 -33.46 12.64
C VAL A 116 -28.91 -32.06 12.93
N LEU A 117 -27.72 -31.94 13.54
CA LEU A 117 -27.13 -30.63 13.87
C LEU A 117 -26.69 -29.89 12.61
N LEU A 118 -26.18 -30.63 11.62
CA LEU A 118 -25.81 -30.07 10.32
C LEU A 118 -27.04 -29.58 9.54
N SER A 119 -28.10 -30.40 9.46
CA SER A 119 -29.37 -30.03 8.82
C SER A 119 -30.01 -28.80 9.46
N LEU A 120 -29.98 -28.69 10.79
CA LEU A 120 -30.54 -27.54 11.51
C LEU A 120 -29.73 -26.27 11.29
N ALA A 121 -28.40 -26.38 11.14
CA ALA A 121 -27.53 -25.23 11.00
C ALA A 121 -27.46 -24.68 9.57
N SER A 122 -27.73 -25.51 8.55
CA SER A 122 -27.59 -25.15 7.15
C SER A 122 -28.65 -25.80 6.26
N PRO A 123 -29.37 -25.02 5.44
CA PRO A 123 -30.25 -25.58 4.41
C PRO A 123 -29.47 -26.39 3.36
N VAL A 124 -28.25 -25.98 3.03
CA VAL A 124 -27.37 -26.69 2.09
C VAL A 124 -27.06 -28.09 2.61
N PHE A 125 -26.77 -28.23 3.90
CA PHE A 125 -26.59 -29.56 4.50
C PHE A 125 -27.90 -30.33 4.59
N SER A 126 -29.02 -29.69 4.90
CA SER A 126 -30.33 -30.36 4.85
C SER A 126 -30.59 -31.02 3.50
N ASP A 127 -30.38 -30.30 2.40
CA ASP A 127 -30.59 -30.81 1.04
C ASP A 127 -29.60 -31.91 0.65
N LEU A 128 -28.33 -31.73 1.04
CA LEU A 128 -27.27 -32.72 0.80
C LEU A 128 -27.56 -34.04 1.53
N LEU A 129 -28.15 -33.97 2.73
CA LEU A 129 -28.51 -35.13 3.54
C LEU A 129 -29.76 -35.87 3.05
N LEU A 130 -30.63 -35.19 2.30
CA LEU A 130 -31.78 -35.82 1.65
C LEU A 130 -31.38 -36.62 0.40
N THR A 131 -30.26 -36.27 -0.24
CA THR A 131 -29.79 -36.86 -1.50
C THR A 131 -28.70 -37.91 -1.31
N GLY A 132 -28.00 -37.90 -0.16
CA GLY A 132 -26.87 -38.77 0.13
C GLY A 132 -27.21 -40.14 0.74
N ASN A 133 -26.42 -41.16 0.40
CA ASN A 133 -26.42 -42.44 1.10
C ASN A 133 -25.77 -42.27 2.49
N LYS A 134 -26.55 -42.40 3.57
CA LYS A 134 -26.09 -42.21 4.96
C LYS A 134 -24.94 -43.10 5.44
N ARG A 135 -24.54 -44.11 4.65
CA ARG A 135 -23.52 -45.10 5.02
C ARG A 135 -22.13 -44.81 4.44
N GLU A 136 -22.01 -43.87 3.50
CA GLU A 136 -20.72 -43.50 2.92
C GLU A 136 -20.23 -42.16 3.47
N ALA A 137 -18.91 -42.02 3.61
CA ALA A 137 -18.31 -40.77 4.05
C ALA A 137 -18.51 -39.69 2.97
N ILE A 138 -19.05 -38.53 3.36
CA ILE A 138 -19.26 -37.42 2.43
C ILE A 138 -17.97 -36.62 2.34
N CYS A 139 -17.39 -36.55 1.15
CA CYS A 139 -16.17 -35.79 0.88
C CYS A 139 -16.48 -34.31 0.72
N PHE A 140 -15.71 -33.47 1.42
CA PHE A 140 -15.79 -32.01 1.37
C PHE A 140 -14.57 -31.42 0.67
N SER A 141 -14.70 -30.20 0.13
CA SER A 141 -13.61 -29.47 -0.54
C SER A 141 -12.74 -28.65 0.42
N GLU A 142 -13.08 -28.64 1.71
CA GLU A 142 -12.39 -27.90 2.75
C GLU A 142 -11.33 -28.77 3.45
N LYS A 143 -10.22 -28.13 3.83
CA LYS A 143 -9.19 -28.76 4.67
C LYS A 143 -9.72 -29.02 6.08
N ALA A 144 -9.15 -29.99 6.77
CA ALA A 144 -9.55 -30.41 8.10
C ALA A 144 -9.68 -29.24 9.09
N LYS A 145 -8.74 -28.28 9.06
CA LYS A 145 -8.74 -27.13 9.98
C LYS A 145 -9.98 -26.24 9.82
N VAL A 146 -10.39 -25.97 8.58
CA VAL A 146 -11.55 -25.12 8.28
C VAL A 146 -12.84 -25.89 8.57
N LEU A 147 -12.87 -27.18 8.24
CA LEU A 147 -14.01 -28.04 8.54
C LEU A 147 -14.23 -28.19 10.05
N ALA A 148 -13.16 -28.41 10.82
CA ALA A 148 -13.20 -28.45 12.28
C ALA A 148 -13.72 -27.12 12.87
N LEU A 149 -13.27 -25.99 12.33
CA LEU A 149 -13.74 -24.67 12.74
C LEU A 149 -15.24 -24.52 12.49
N MET A 150 -15.71 -24.83 11.29
CA MET A 150 -17.12 -24.82 10.91
C MET A 150 -17.96 -25.67 11.86
N LEU A 151 -17.52 -26.89 12.16
CA LEU A 151 -18.20 -27.80 13.08
C LEU A 151 -18.24 -27.25 14.52
N LYS A 152 -17.17 -26.59 14.99
CA LYS A 152 -17.17 -25.92 16.30
C LYS A 152 -18.19 -24.78 16.38
N PHE A 153 -18.51 -24.12 15.27
CA PHE A 153 -19.61 -23.15 15.23
C PHE A 153 -20.98 -23.83 15.21
N ILE A 154 -21.15 -24.92 14.46
CA ILE A 154 -22.44 -25.62 14.34
C ILE A 154 -22.86 -26.26 15.67
N TYR A 155 -21.91 -26.86 16.37
CA TYR A 155 -22.19 -27.49 17.65
C TYR A 155 -22.37 -26.45 18.76
N PRO A 156 -23.17 -26.75 19.80
CA PRO A 156 -23.42 -25.84 20.93
C PRO A 156 -22.18 -25.76 21.84
N ARG A 157 -21.12 -25.15 21.32
CA ARG A 157 -19.85 -24.89 22.00
C ARG A 157 -19.59 -23.39 22.02
N PRO A 158 -18.77 -22.88 22.96
CA PRO A 158 -18.30 -21.50 22.91
C PRO A 158 -17.68 -21.22 21.53
N ALA A 159 -18.02 -20.07 20.95
CA ALA A 159 -17.52 -19.68 19.65
C ALA A 159 -15.98 -19.59 19.70
N PRO A 160 -15.26 -20.29 18.82
CA PRO A 160 -13.80 -20.27 18.82
C PRO A 160 -13.31 -18.86 18.47
N ILE A 161 -12.31 -18.36 19.19
CA ILE A 161 -11.66 -17.08 18.88
C ILE A 161 -10.68 -17.30 17.72
N ILE A 162 -10.85 -16.53 16.64
CA ILE A 162 -9.99 -16.61 15.47
C ILE A 162 -9.04 -15.42 15.48
N SER A 163 -7.74 -15.69 15.48
CA SER A 163 -6.69 -14.66 15.48
C SER A 163 -6.03 -14.45 14.10
N SER A 164 -6.19 -15.41 13.19
CA SER A 164 -5.55 -15.39 11.87
C SER A 164 -6.52 -14.84 10.82
N VAL A 165 -6.06 -13.84 10.06
CA VAL A 165 -6.81 -13.25 8.94
C VAL A 165 -7.18 -14.30 7.91
N ASP A 166 -6.25 -15.18 7.51
CA ASP A 166 -6.51 -16.25 6.54
C ASP A 166 -7.56 -17.23 7.03
N LEU A 167 -7.49 -17.62 8.32
CA LEU A 167 -8.48 -18.52 8.89
C LEU A 167 -9.85 -17.85 8.97
N PHE A 168 -9.89 -16.55 9.25
CA PHE A 168 -11.12 -15.76 9.30
C PHE A 168 -11.75 -15.59 7.91
N ASP A 169 -10.95 -15.30 6.87
CA ASP A 169 -11.39 -15.28 5.48
C ASP A 169 -12.01 -16.62 5.10
N ASN A 170 -11.29 -17.72 5.32
CA ASN A 170 -11.81 -19.07 5.06
C ASN A 170 -13.10 -19.37 5.84
N ALA A 171 -13.19 -18.92 7.09
CA ALA A 171 -14.40 -19.10 7.91
C ALA A 171 -15.60 -18.37 7.30
N LEU A 172 -15.44 -17.10 6.89
CA LEU A 172 -16.51 -16.34 6.22
C LEU A 172 -16.89 -16.95 4.86
N ARG A 173 -15.91 -17.41 4.07
CA ARG A 173 -16.16 -18.11 2.79
C ARG A 173 -17.01 -19.35 2.99
N VAL A 174 -16.66 -20.19 3.96
CA VAL A 174 -17.38 -21.42 4.29
C VAL A 174 -18.76 -21.11 4.87
N ALA A 175 -18.87 -20.08 5.71
CA ALA A 175 -20.16 -19.64 6.23
C ALA A 175 -21.11 -19.20 5.11
N ASN A 176 -20.62 -18.41 4.14
CA ASN A 176 -21.42 -18.02 2.97
C ASN A 176 -21.73 -19.22 2.06
N LYS A 177 -20.76 -20.08 1.77
CA LYS A 177 -20.93 -21.26 0.88
C LYS A 177 -21.99 -22.22 1.40
N TYR A 178 -21.97 -22.52 2.69
CA TYR A 178 -22.92 -23.43 3.32
C TYR A 178 -24.10 -22.71 3.99
N GLN A 179 -24.29 -21.41 3.74
CA GLN A 179 -25.40 -20.61 4.29
C GLN A 179 -25.55 -20.75 5.82
N LEU A 180 -24.43 -20.70 6.53
CA LEU A 180 -24.36 -20.80 8.00
C LEU A 180 -24.52 -19.41 8.63
N GLU A 181 -25.74 -18.87 8.63
CA GLU A 181 -26.01 -17.50 9.11
C GLU A 181 -25.58 -17.29 10.57
N SER A 182 -25.84 -18.27 11.45
CA SER A 182 -25.40 -18.20 12.85
C SER A 182 -23.87 -18.18 13.02
N MET A 183 -23.12 -18.75 12.08
CA MET A 183 -21.66 -18.66 12.07
C MET A 183 -21.23 -17.28 11.59
N LYS A 184 -21.83 -16.78 10.50
CA LYS A 184 -21.56 -15.45 9.95
C LYS A 184 -21.80 -14.33 10.96
N GLN A 185 -22.94 -14.35 11.65
CA GLN A 185 -23.26 -13.36 12.68
C GLN A 185 -22.24 -13.39 13.82
N ARG A 186 -21.87 -14.58 14.32
CA ARG A 186 -20.86 -14.69 15.39
C ARG A 186 -19.48 -14.24 14.95
N LEU A 187 -19.10 -14.45 13.69
CA LEU A 187 -17.86 -13.92 13.12
C LEU A 187 -17.91 -12.38 13.06
N GLN A 188 -19.00 -11.79 12.58
CA GLN A 188 -19.19 -10.33 12.58
C GLN A 188 -19.10 -9.73 13.99
N GLU A 189 -19.73 -10.37 14.99
CA GLU A 189 -19.60 -9.96 16.39
C GLU A 189 -18.15 -9.99 16.88
N GLN A 190 -17.34 -10.97 16.45
CA GLN A 190 -15.91 -10.99 16.78
C GLN A 190 -15.13 -9.82 16.18
N LEU A 191 -15.55 -9.25 15.05
CA LEU A 191 -14.90 -8.06 14.50
C LEU A 191 -15.14 -6.82 15.38
N THR A 192 -16.22 -6.79 16.17
CA THR A 192 -16.59 -5.62 16.99
C THR A 192 -16.23 -5.78 18.48
N ARG A 193 -16.03 -7.01 18.96
CA ARG A 193 -15.67 -7.28 20.36
C ARG A 193 -14.26 -6.82 20.70
N VAL A 194 -14.10 -6.14 21.84
CA VAL A 194 -12.81 -5.60 22.31
C VAL A 194 -11.78 -6.71 22.55
N GLU A 195 -12.22 -7.85 23.09
CA GLU A 195 -11.37 -8.99 23.45
C GLU A 195 -10.87 -9.78 22.23
N SER A 196 -11.40 -9.49 21.04
CA SER A 196 -11.00 -10.19 19.82
C SER A 196 -9.66 -9.68 19.29
N PRO A 197 -8.72 -10.57 18.94
CA PRO A 197 -7.48 -10.19 18.27
C PRO A 197 -7.72 -9.50 16.91
N LEU A 198 -8.83 -9.83 16.23
CA LEU A 198 -9.28 -9.24 14.97
C LEU A 198 -10.42 -8.23 15.19
N SER A 199 -10.40 -7.54 16.33
CA SER A 199 -11.32 -6.43 16.60
C SER A 199 -10.98 -5.21 15.74
N VAL A 200 -11.98 -4.40 15.37
CA VAL A 200 -11.75 -3.11 14.70
C VAL A 200 -10.92 -2.17 15.55
N LEU A 201 -10.96 -2.31 16.88
CA LEU A 201 -10.14 -1.51 17.79
C LEU A 201 -8.68 -1.96 17.82
N SER A 202 -8.45 -3.27 17.74
CA SER A 202 -7.11 -3.87 17.84
C SER A 202 -6.39 -3.84 16.49
N ASN A 203 -7.10 -4.13 15.40
CA ASN A 203 -6.54 -4.23 14.07
C ASN A 203 -7.54 -3.76 12.98
N PRO A 204 -7.80 -2.45 12.88
CA PRO A 204 -8.76 -1.92 11.92
C PRO A 204 -8.37 -2.19 10.46
N MET A 205 -7.07 -2.38 10.15
CA MET A 205 -6.62 -2.63 8.78
C MET A 205 -7.01 -4.03 8.29
N SER A 206 -6.77 -5.06 9.11
CA SER A 206 -7.20 -6.43 8.81
C SER A 206 -8.73 -6.52 8.73
N VAL A 207 -9.46 -5.81 9.60
CA VAL A 207 -10.92 -5.77 9.54
C VAL A 207 -11.39 -5.08 8.26
N LEU A 208 -10.81 -3.93 7.89
CA LEU A 208 -11.15 -3.24 6.65
C LEU A 208 -10.99 -4.16 5.44
N TYR A 209 -9.89 -4.90 5.39
CA TYR A 209 -9.63 -5.88 4.35
C TYR A 209 -10.70 -7.00 4.33
N LEU A 210 -10.92 -7.68 5.44
CA LEU A 210 -11.88 -8.79 5.54
C LEU A 210 -13.32 -8.32 5.25
N ALA A 211 -13.71 -7.18 5.81
CA ALA A 211 -15.03 -6.60 5.63
C ALA A 211 -15.28 -6.21 4.17
N SER A 212 -14.29 -5.60 3.51
CA SER A 212 -14.38 -5.27 2.09
C SER A 212 -14.46 -6.52 1.21
N LEU A 213 -13.68 -7.55 1.53
CA LEU A 213 -13.66 -8.81 0.78
C LEU A 213 -15.01 -9.56 0.84
N HIS A 214 -15.69 -9.49 1.99
CA HIS A 214 -16.95 -10.20 2.24
C HIS A 214 -18.21 -9.33 2.13
N GLY A 215 -18.07 -8.08 1.68
CA GLY A 215 -19.20 -7.16 1.50
C GLY A 215 -19.86 -6.70 2.81
N LEU A 216 -19.12 -6.68 3.91
CA LEU A 216 -19.55 -6.21 5.22
C LEU A 216 -19.39 -4.68 5.31
N THR A 217 -20.32 -3.94 4.72
CA THR A 217 -20.14 -2.50 4.45
C THR A 217 -20.04 -1.66 5.74
N ALA A 218 -20.86 -1.96 6.75
CA ALA A 218 -20.86 -1.18 8.00
C ALA A 218 -19.54 -1.34 8.77
N GLU A 219 -19.04 -2.57 8.86
CA GLU A 219 -17.76 -2.90 9.49
C GLU A 219 -16.59 -2.32 8.70
N ALA A 220 -16.66 -2.35 7.37
CA ALA A 220 -15.64 -1.75 6.50
C ALA A 220 -15.57 -0.22 6.71
N GLU A 221 -16.70 0.47 6.76
CA GLU A 221 -16.76 1.91 6.99
C GLU A 221 -16.22 2.29 8.39
N LEU A 222 -16.61 1.53 9.42
CA LEU A 222 -16.11 1.74 10.78
C LEU A 222 -14.59 1.53 10.84
N ALA A 223 -14.11 0.45 10.22
CA ALA A 223 -12.69 0.13 10.13
C ALA A 223 -11.88 1.19 9.40
N ALA A 224 -12.38 1.70 8.26
CA ALA A 224 -11.75 2.78 7.51
C ALA A 224 -11.62 4.06 8.35
N ASN A 225 -12.69 4.44 9.05
CA ASN A 225 -12.72 5.64 9.91
C ASN A 225 -11.76 5.55 11.10
N LEU A 226 -11.57 4.35 11.68
CA LEU A 226 -10.59 4.15 12.75
C LEU A 226 -9.17 4.11 12.18
N ALA A 227 -8.96 3.37 11.09
CA ALA A 227 -7.67 3.29 10.42
C ALA A 227 -7.14 4.68 10.04
N SER A 228 -7.96 5.56 9.46
CA SER A 228 -7.54 6.91 9.08
C SER A 228 -7.13 7.79 10.26
N LYS A 229 -7.58 7.49 11.49
CA LYS A 229 -7.22 8.22 12.71
C LYS A 229 -5.96 7.66 13.37
N HIS A 230 -5.76 6.34 13.28
CA HIS A 230 -4.65 5.65 13.93
C HIS A 230 -3.38 5.60 13.08
N TYR A 231 -3.50 5.61 11.76
CA TYR A 231 -2.36 5.49 10.84
C TYR A 231 -2.14 6.78 10.05
N ASN A 232 -0.88 7.21 9.98
CA ASN A 232 -0.49 8.31 9.11
C ASN A 232 0.01 7.78 7.75
N PHE A 233 -0.89 7.71 6.78
CA PHE A 233 -0.57 7.31 5.40
C PHE A 233 0.23 8.36 4.62
N SER A 234 0.48 9.54 5.20
CA SER A 234 1.43 10.52 4.64
C SER A 234 2.89 10.17 4.93
N GLN A 235 3.16 9.04 5.60
CA GLN A 235 4.49 8.53 5.89
C GLN A 235 4.64 7.10 5.35
N GLY A 236 5.88 6.74 4.98
CA GLY A 236 6.17 5.41 4.41
C GLY A 236 5.78 4.25 5.33
N GLU A 237 5.94 4.41 6.64
CA GLU A 237 5.57 3.38 7.63
C GLU A 237 4.07 3.08 7.63
N GLY A 238 3.23 4.10 7.44
CA GLY A 238 1.77 3.93 7.34
C GLY A 238 1.39 3.14 6.08
N LEU A 239 2.05 3.41 4.95
CA LEU A 239 1.83 2.67 3.70
C LEU A 239 2.32 1.22 3.80
N LYS A 240 3.46 0.98 4.46
CA LYS A 240 3.97 -0.37 4.71
C LYS A 240 2.98 -1.21 5.52
N LYS A 241 2.45 -0.65 6.61
CA LYS A 241 1.41 -1.31 7.43
C LYS A 241 0.13 -1.61 6.66
N LEU A 242 -0.27 -0.74 5.73
CA LEU A 242 -1.41 -1.00 4.83
C LEU A 242 -1.15 -2.21 3.92
N LEU A 243 0.05 -2.31 3.36
CA LEU A 243 0.44 -3.45 2.51
C LEU A 243 0.54 -4.75 3.30
N ASP A 244 1.13 -4.70 4.49
CA ASP A 244 1.26 -5.88 5.36
C ASP A 244 -0.12 -6.41 5.82
N ALA A 245 -1.10 -5.51 5.98
CA ALA A 245 -2.46 -5.88 6.39
C ALA A 245 -3.36 -6.33 5.23
N ALA A 246 -3.11 -5.82 4.01
CA ALA A 246 -3.89 -6.11 2.83
C ALA A 246 -2.98 -6.72 1.74
N LEU A 247 -2.82 -8.04 1.82
CA LEU A 247 -2.04 -8.91 0.92
C LEU A 247 -2.70 -9.06 -0.46
N THR A 248 -3.19 -7.96 -1.05
CA THR A 248 -3.75 -8.00 -2.40
C THR A 248 -2.87 -7.24 -3.38
N PRO A 249 -2.64 -7.80 -4.59
CA PRO A 249 -1.95 -7.10 -5.67
C PRO A 249 -2.59 -5.74 -6.01
N SER A 250 -3.90 -5.61 -5.82
CA SER A 250 -4.65 -4.38 -6.07
C SER A 250 -4.29 -3.28 -5.07
N THR A 251 -4.18 -3.60 -3.78
CA THR A 251 -3.69 -2.65 -2.78
C THR A 251 -2.26 -2.22 -3.07
N ALA A 252 -1.37 -3.18 -3.40
CA ALA A 252 0.01 -2.89 -3.77
C ALA A 252 0.11 -1.93 -4.96
N ALA A 253 -0.69 -2.15 -6.00
CA ALA A 253 -0.71 -1.28 -7.16
C ALA A 253 -1.24 0.12 -6.84
N LEU A 254 -2.28 0.25 -6.02
CA LEU A 254 -2.80 1.55 -5.56
C LEU A 254 -1.77 2.30 -4.70
N VAL A 255 -1.11 1.62 -3.76
CA VAL A 255 -0.06 2.24 -2.94
C VAL A 255 1.10 2.74 -3.80
N LYS A 256 1.51 1.97 -4.81
CA LYS A 256 2.53 2.42 -5.76
C LYS A 256 2.08 3.62 -6.59
N LEU A 257 0.82 3.61 -7.05
CA LEU A 257 0.30 4.65 -7.93
C LEU A 257 0.01 5.97 -7.21
N THR A 258 -0.50 5.92 -5.97
CA THR A 258 -0.97 7.12 -5.26
C THR A 258 -0.21 7.36 -3.96
N GLY A 259 0.04 6.31 -3.17
CA GLY A 259 0.69 6.42 -1.87
C GLY A 259 2.14 6.87 -1.97
N ILE A 260 2.95 6.19 -2.79
CA ILE A 260 4.37 6.50 -2.96
C ILE A 260 4.58 7.93 -3.48
N PRO A 261 3.93 8.38 -4.58
CA PRO A 261 4.06 9.76 -5.05
C PRO A 261 3.63 10.80 -4.01
N LEU A 262 2.57 10.54 -3.24
CA LEU A 262 2.11 11.42 -2.17
C LEU A 262 3.18 11.62 -1.09
N VAL A 263 3.77 10.52 -0.59
CA VAL A 263 4.81 10.59 0.44
C VAL A 263 6.07 11.26 -0.11
N LYS A 264 6.49 10.92 -1.33
CA LYS A 264 7.66 11.56 -1.98
C LYS A 264 7.46 13.05 -2.10
N THR A 265 6.34 13.49 -2.68
CA THR A 265 6.01 14.90 -2.87
C THR A 265 6.00 15.67 -1.55
N ARG A 266 5.40 15.08 -0.51
CA ARG A 266 5.37 15.66 0.82
C ARG A 266 6.77 15.82 1.40
N VAL A 267 7.58 14.77 1.40
CA VAL A 267 8.95 14.81 1.96
C VAL A 267 9.84 15.77 1.17
N LEU A 268 9.75 15.76 -0.15
CA LEU A 268 10.47 16.70 -1.01
C LEU A 268 10.08 18.15 -0.67
N THR A 269 8.78 18.42 -0.49
CA THR A 269 8.31 19.76 -0.11
C THR A 269 8.82 20.17 1.27
N GLU A 270 8.72 19.26 2.25
CA GLU A 270 9.18 19.47 3.63
C GLU A 270 10.70 19.68 3.72
N VAL A 271 11.50 19.05 2.85
CA VAL A 271 12.96 19.17 2.93
C VAL A 271 13.47 20.31 2.06
N LEU A 272 13.05 20.41 0.79
CA LEU A 272 13.63 21.33 -0.19
C LEU A 272 13.23 22.79 0.02
N PHE A 273 12.12 23.07 0.71
CA PHE A 273 11.58 24.43 0.85
C PHE A 273 11.58 24.98 2.29
N HIS A 274 12.29 24.33 3.22
CA HIS A 274 12.53 24.85 4.58
C HIS A 274 13.97 25.32 4.73
N PHE A 275 14.27 26.49 4.17
CA PHE A 275 15.63 27.01 3.98
C PHE A 275 16.33 27.46 5.26
N GLU A 276 15.57 27.70 6.32
CA GLU A 276 16.05 28.14 7.63
C GLU A 276 16.55 26.98 8.51
N HIS A 277 16.21 25.73 8.16
CA HIS A 277 16.56 24.53 8.88
C HIS A 277 17.52 23.62 8.08
N ALA A 278 18.25 22.75 8.78
CA ALA A 278 19.00 21.68 8.12
C ALA A 278 18.02 20.71 7.40
N PRO A 279 18.39 20.15 6.24
CA PRO A 279 19.69 20.24 5.57
C PRO A 279 19.84 21.43 4.61
N MET A 280 18.76 22.18 4.31
CA MET A 280 18.82 23.25 3.31
C MET A 280 19.63 24.46 3.79
N THR A 281 19.63 24.76 5.09
CA THR A 281 20.31 25.94 5.62
C THR A 281 21.78 26.04 5.23
N ILE A 282 22.16 27.22 4.76
CA ILE A 282 23.55 27.59 4.43
C ILE A 282 24.19 28.46 5.54
N TYR A 283 23.46 28.68 6.65
CA TYR A 283 23.79 29.62 7.73
C TYR A 283 24.41 28.94 8.97
N ASN A 284 24.60 27.62 8.95
CA ASN A 284 24.90 26.84 10.16
C ASN A 284 26.26 27.21 10.79
N ASP A 285 26.32 27.23 12.13
CA ASP A 285 27.48 27.62 12.96
C ASP A 285 28.72 26.70 12.87
N GLY A 286 28.75 25.76 11.91
CA GLY A 286 29.83 24.78 11.72
C GLY A 286 30.16 24.42 10.27
N ALA A 287 29.49 25.02 9.27
CA ALA A 287 29.82 24.84 7.85
C ALA A 287 29.54 26.14 7.08
N PRO A 288 30.57 26.86 6.60
CA PRO A 288 30.40 28.21 6.04
C PRO A 288 29.97 28.14 4.57
N PHE A 289 28.85 27.46 4.29
CA PHE A 289 28.31 27.39 2.92
C PHE A 289 27.92 28.77 2.39
N LEU A 290 27.45 29.69 3.24
CA LEU A 290 27.20 31.07 2.84
C LEU A 290 28.46 31.76 2.29
N ASP A 291 29.63 31.55 2.90
CA ASP A 291 30.88 32.15 2.44
C ASP A 291 31.41 31.52 1.16
N ALA A 292 31.07 30.25 0.90
CA ALA A 292 31.53 29.53 -0.28
C ALA A 292 30.55 29.63 -1.46
N LEU A 293 29.25 29.75 -1.21
CA LEU A 293 28.18 29.62 -2.22
C LEU A 293 27.42 30.92 -2.47
N ALA A 294 27.84 32.03 -1.86
CA ALA A 294 27.26 33.34 -2.10
C ALA A 294 28.32 34.38 -2.51
N CYS A 295 27.97 35.17 -3.52
CA CYS A 295 28.75 36.35 -3.89
C CYS A 295 28.79 37.38 -2.75
N VAL A 296 29.73 38.33 -2.81
CA VAL A 296 29.92 39.35 -1.76
C VAL A 296 28.63 40.10 -1.42
N HIS A 297 27.82 40.45 -2.42
CA HIS A 297 26.56 41.17 -2.23
C HIS A 297 25.49 40.33 -1.51
N CYS A 298 25.31 39.07 -1.94
CA CYS A 298 24.38 38.16 -1.28
C CYS A 298 24.85 37.85 0.15
N ARG A 299 26.15 37.60 0.34
CA ARG A 299 26.73 37.37 1.66
C ARG A 299 26.42 38.52 2.61
N GLU A 300 26.72 39.77 2.25
CA GLU A 300 26.38 40.94 3.08
C GLU A 300 24.88 41.04 3.38
N THR A 301 24.03 40.72 2.41
CA THR A 301 22.57 40.79 2.55
C THR A 301 22.03 39.74 3.54
N PHE A 302 22.65 38.57 3.57
CA PHE A 302 22.18 37.39 4.30
C PHE A 302 22.98 37.10 5.60
N ARG A 303 24.16 37.72 5.81
CA ARG A 303 25.05 37.46 6.96
C ARG A 303 24.44 37.79 8.33
N ASN A 304 23.59 38.82 8.39
CA ASN A 304 23.12 39.39 9.67
C ASN A 304 21.66 39.06 10.01
N PHE A 305 20.96 38.31 9.16
CA PHE A 305 19.55 37.99 9.36
C PHE A 305 19.27 36.56 8.86
N ARG A 306 18.77 35.68 9.75
CA ARG A 306 18.06 34.47 9.31
C ARG A 306 16.75 34.92 8.66
N ARG A 307 16.79 35.26 7.38
CA ARG A 307 15.60 35.60 6.61
C ARG A 307 14.81 34.32 6.35
N GLN A 308 13.48 34.42 6.34
CA GLN A 308 12.61 33.35 5.83
C GLN A 308 12.84 33.09 4.34
N SER A 309 13.38 34.08 3.61
CA SER A 309 13.64 33.96 2.17
C SER A 309 15.09 33.53 1.92
N PRO A 310 15.32 32.46 1.14
CA PRO A 310 16.66 32.06 0.72
C PRO A 310 17.25 33.01 -0.33
N PRO A 311 18.56 32.94 -0.61
CA PRO A 311 19.11 33.45 -1.86
C PRO A 311 18.35 32.86 -3.06
N GLU A 312 18.14 33.67 -4.09
CA GLU A 312 17.40 33.28 -5.30
C GLU A 312 17.93 31.98 -5.91
N TRP A 313 19.25 31.79 -5.87
CA TRP A 313 19.88 30.61 -6.44
C TRP A 313 19.48 29.32 -5.75
N GLN A 314 19.32 29.36 -4.43
CA GLN A 314 19.00 28.19 -3.62
C GLN A 314 17.54 27.79 -3.85
N PHE A 315 16.65 28.78 -3.99
CA PHE A 315 15.25 28.54 -4.35
C PHE A 315 15.12 27.94 -5.76
N ARG A 316 15.80 28.51 -6.76
CA ARG A 316 15.80 28.00 -8.14
C ARG A 316 16.31 26.57 -8.22
N TRP A 317 17.41 26.28 -7.51
CA TRP A 317 17.94 24.93 -7.40
C TRP A 317 16.93 23.97 -6.76
N ALA A 318 16.32 24.34 -5.64
CA ALA A 318 15.32 23.52 -4.95
C ALA A 318 14.11 23.21 -5.83
N HIS A 319 13.60 24.23 -6.54
CA HIS A 319 12.49 24.07 -7.48
C HIS A 319 12.85 23.15 -8.64
N TRP A 320 14.03 23.33 -9.26
CA TRP A 320 14.48 22.49 -10.35
C TRP A 320 14.66 21.03 -9.92
N ILE A 321 15.31 20.79 -8.77
CA ILE A 321 15.45 19.44 -8.21
C ILE A 321 14.08 18.81 -7.99
N TYR A 322 13.15 19.53 -7.35
CA TYR A 322 11.80 19.06 -7.10
C TYR A 322 11.11 18.59 -8.39
N ASP A 323 11.12 19.41 -9.43
CA ASP A 323 10.48 19.08 -10.70
C ASP A 323 11.13 17.90 -11.41
N GLU A 324 12.45 17.78 -11.35
CA GLU A 324 13.15 16.70 -12.02
C GLU A 324 12.96 15.35 -11.32
N ILE A 325 12.80 15.30 -10.00
CA ILE A 325 12.86 14.03 -9.25
C ILE A 325 11.52 13.56 -8.67
N LYS A 326 10.50 14.43 -8.53
CA LYS A 326 9.22 14.09 -7.88
C LYS A 326 8.54 12.85 -8.45
N ASP A 327 8.57 12.71 -9.78
CA ASP A 327 7.91 11.61 -10.51
C ASP A 327 8.86 10.45 -10.84
N ARG A 328 10.16 10.58 -10.54
CA ARG A 328 11.17 9.58 -10.90
C ARG A 328 11.50 8.62 -9.77
N PRO A 329 11.86 7.36 -10.06
CA PRO A 329 12.31 6.42 -9.05
C PRO A 329 13.49 6.96 -8.21
N ILE A 330 13.50 6.66 -6.92
CA ILE A 330 14.53 7.15 -5.98
C ILE A 330 15.93 6.68 -6.40
N SER A 331 16.04 5.52 -7.05
CA SER A 331 17.29 4.97 -7.58
C SER A 331 17.97 5.87 -8.62
N GLU A 332 17.22 6.73 -9.31
CA GLU A 332 17.74 7.62 -10.36
C GLU A 332 18.21 8.98 -9.81
N TRP A 333 17.91 9.30 -8.55
CA TRP A 333 18.05 10.66 -8.02
C TRP A 333 19.50 11.13 -7.92
N LYS A 334 20.45 10.23 -7.66
CA LYS A 334 21.84 10.58 -7.32
C LYS A 334 22.51 11.50 -8.36
N GLY A 335 22.21 11.31 -9.64
CA GLY A 335 22.78 12.13 -10.72
C GLY A 335 22.35 13.60 -10.65
N TYR A 336 21.11 13.87 -10.24
CA TYR A 336 20.53 15.22 -10.22
C TYR A 336 21.20 16.14 -9.18
N PHE A 337 21.69 15.58 -8.06
CA PHE A 337 22.41 16.32 -7.01
C PHE A 337 23.88 16.62 -7.34
N SER A 338 24.35 16.27 -8.55
CA SER A 338 25.70 16.60 -9.01
C SER A 338 25.85 18.10 -9.26
N HIS A 339 26.98 18.68 -8.84
CA HIS A 339 27.39 20.04 -9.20
C HIS A 339 27.33 20.32 -10.71
N THR A 340 27.56 19.31 -11.55
CA THR A 340 27.48 19.44 -13.02
C THR A 340 26.11 19.88 -13.53
N ASN A 341 25.05 19.68 -12.74
CA ASN A 341 23.69 20.09 -13.08
C ASN A 341 23.32 21.48 -12.57
N VAL A 342 24.19 22.16 -11.81
CA VAL A 342 23.94 23.51 -11.28
C VAL A 342 23.42 24.41 -12.39
N CYS A 343 24.15 24.59 -13.49
CA CYS A 343 23.72 25.47 -14.60
C CYS A 343 22.34 25.12 -15.18
N ARG A 344 21.94 23.84 -15.20
CA ARG A 344 20.62 23.43 -15.68
C ARG A 344 19.51 23.93 -14.77
N SER A 345 19.74 23.94 -13.45
CA SER A 345 18.79 24.48 -12.48
C SER A 345 18.55 25.99 -12.59
N PHE A 346 19.44 26.71 -13.30
CA PHE A 346 19.33 28.14 -13.56
C PHE A 346 18.83 28.49 -14.96
N TYR A 347 18.74 27.51 -15.85
CA TYR A 347 18.31 27.75 -17.22
C TYR A 347 16.79 27.81 -17.31
N GLN A 348 16.25 29.03 -17.40
CA GLN A 348 14.86 29.27 -17.79
C GLN A 348 14.84 30.14 -19.05
N PRO A 349 14.39 29.63 -20.21
CA PRO A 349 14.41 30.37 -21.47
C PRO A 349 13.68 31.73 -21.42
N HIS A 350 12.77 31.89 -20.46
CA HIS A 350 11.89 33.05 -20.30
C HIS A 350 12.30 33.99 -19.17
N LEU A 351 13.31 33.68 -18.37
CA LEU A 351 13.83 34.58 -17.33
C LEU A 351 15.23 35.07 -17.68
N GLN A 352 15.48 36.36 -17.47
CA GLN A 352 16.81 36.93 -17.63
C GLN A 352 17.78 36.25 -16.65
N PRO A 353 19.04 35.96 -17.05
CA PRO A 353 20.07 35.41 -16.17
C PRO A 353 20.49 36.36 -15.04
N THR A 354 19.92 37.57 -14.98
CA THR A 354 20.24 38.61 -14.02
C THR A 354 19.57 38.30 -12.68
N PHE A 355 20.39 38.22 -11.64
CA PHE A 355 19.97 37.94 -10.28
C PHE A 355 19.83 39.26 -9.50
N CYS A 356 18.70 39.49 -8.86
CA CYS A 356 18.48 40.69 -8.04
C CYS A 356 18.70 40.38 -6.56
N ALA A 357 19.72 40.99 -5.94
CA ALA A 357 19.86 40.98 -4.49
C ALA A 357 19.09 42.17 -3.89
N TYR A 358 18.07 41.90 -3.06
CA TYR A 358 17.26 42.95 -2.43
C TYR A 358 17.95 43.50 -1.18
N ARG A 359 18.59 44.67 -1.30
CA ARG A 359 19.27 45.37 -0.20
C ARG A 359 18.61 46.73 0.04
N TYR A 360 18.03 46.96 1.22
CA TYR A 360 17.53 48.28 1.65
C TYR A 360 16.70 49.04 0.59
N CYS A 361 15.75 48.36 -0.07
CA CYS A 361 14.91 48.95 -1.14
C CYS A 361 15.68 49.47 -2.38
N ASN A 362 16.96 49.12 -2.50
CA ASN A 362 17.79 49.37 -3.69
C ASN A 362 18.05 48.04 -4.39
N ILE A 363 17.75 47.99 -5.69
CA ILE A 363 18.06 46.86 -6.56
C ILE A 363 19.58 46.90 -6.78
N ALA A 364 20.31 45.91 -6.27
CA ALA A 364 21.70 45.68 -6.67
C ALA A 364 21.68 44.79 -7.94
N PRO A 365 22.10 45.30 -9.10
CA PRO A 365 21.87 44.64 -10.40
C PRO A 365 22.77 43.43 -10.70
N ASP A 366 23.83 43.17 -9.92
CA ASP A 366 24.91 42.26 -10.33
C ASP A 366 25.17 41.11 -9.34
N CYS A 367 24.16 40.28 -9.01
CA CYS A 367 24.45 39.05 -8.27
C CYS A 367 25.14 38.02 -9.19
N VAL A 368 26.35 37.61 -8.79
CA VAL A 368 27.20 36.62 -9.50
C VAL A 368 27.30 35.29 -8.76
N CYS A 369 26.29 34.95 -7.93
CA CYS A 369 26.30 33.70 -7.15
C CYS A 369 26.46 32.46 -8.04
N ILE A 370 25.93 32.48 -9.26
CA ILE A 370 26.09 31.35 -10.18
C ILE A 370 27.56 31.05 -10.47
N SER A 371 28.35 32.07 -10.82
CA SER A 371 29.79 31.92 -11.08
C SER A 371 30.52 31.42 -9.84
N VAL A 372 30.21 32.00 -8.67
CA VAL A 372 30.80 31.58 -7.38
C VAL A 372 30.51 30.10 -7.09
N ILE A 373 29.29 29.63 -7.36
CA ILE A 373 28.91 28.23 -7.16
C ILE A 373 29.59 27.33 -8.18
N THR A 374 29.67 27.75 -9.45
CA THR A 374 30.38 27.02 -10.50
C THR A 374 31.86 26.81 -10.13
N ASP A 375 32.51 27.81 -9.55
CA ASP A 375 33.90 27.72 -9.11
C ASP A 375 34.07 26.95 -7.78
N SER A 376 33.04 26.92 -6.94
CA SER A 376 33.04 26.29 -5.61
C SER A 376 32.44 24.87 -5.61
N ALA A 377 32.83 24.06 -6.59
CA ALA A 377 32.26 22.73 -6.83
C ALA A 377 32.28 21.81 -5.60
N THR A 378 33.37 21.82 -4.83
CA THR A 378 33.52 20.92 -3.68
C THR A 378 32.58 21.28 -2.52
N GLN A 379 32.40 22.58 -2.23
CA GLN A 379 31.54 23.06 -1.16
C GLN A 379 30.07 22.87 -1.54
N PHE A 380 29.73 23.15 -2.81
CA PHE A 380 28.39 22.88 -3.32
C PHE A 380 28.05 21.40 -3.23
N GLN A 381 28.95 20.51 -3.69
CA GLN A 381 28.71 19.08 -3.66
C GLN A 381 28.56 18.56 -2.23
N LYS A 382 29.33 19.08 -1.27
CA LYS A 382 29.18 18.75 0.16
C LYS A 382 27.80 19.14 0.70
N TRP A 383 27.31 20.33 0.36
CA TRP A 383 25.97 20.79 0.74
C TRP A 383 24.86 19.93 0.09
N ALA A 384 24.94 19.71 -1.23
CA ALA A 384 23.98 18.92 -1.98
C ALA A 384 23.94 17.44 -1.52
N ASN A 385 25.10 16.85 -1.18
CA ASN A 385 25.17 15.50 -0.62
C ASN A 385 24.45 15.40 0.73
N GLY A 386 24.61 16.39 1.62
CA GLY A 386 23.90 16.39 2.90
C GLY A 386 22.37 16.42 2.74
N ILE A 387 21.87 17.14 1.73
CA ILE A 387 20.44 17.15 1.38
C ILE A 387 20.01 15.79 0.83
N PHE A 388 20.79 15.24 -0.11
CA PHE A 388 20.51 13.93 -0.70
C PHE A 388 20.47 12.82 0.35
N GLU A 389 21.47 12.74 1.23
CA GLU A 389 21.54 11.76 2.31
C GLU A 389 20.35 11.87 3.27
N HIS A 390 19.94 13.11 3.60
CA HIS A 390 18.77 13.36 4.43
C HIS A 390 17.48 12.88 3.75
N LEU A 391 17.30 13.16 2.45
CA LEU A 391 16.15 12.69 1.67
C LEU A 391 16.09 11.16 1.61
N ILE A 392 17.21 10.49 1.30
CA ILE A 392 17.29 9.03 1.22
C ILE A 392 16.98 8.40 2.59
N SER A 393 17.48 8.99 3.68
CA SER A 393 17.16 8.53 5.04
C SER A 393 15.65 8.59 5.32
N ARG A 394 15.01 9.73 5.03
CA ARG A 394 13.56 9.92 5.25
C ARG A 394 12.68 9.07 4.34
N LEU A 395 13.16 8.71 3.16
CA LEU A 395 12.41 7.94 2.15
C LEU A 395 12.86 6.48 2.06
N SER A 396 13.67 5.97 3.00
CA SER A 396 14.19 4.60 2.99
C SER A 396 13.09 3.53 2.85
N VAL A 397 12.01 3.65 3.62
CA VAL A 397 10.84 2.75 3.52
C VAL A 397 10.16 2.88 2.15
N ILE A 398 10.05 4.08 1.60
CA ILE A 398 9.45 4.29 0.28
C ILE A 398 10.31 3.68 -0.83
N ALA A 399 11.63 3.82 -0.74
CA ALA A 399 12.56 3.19 -1.68
C ALA A 399 12.44 1.66 -1.66
N GLU A 400 12.28 1.07 -0.47
CA GLU A 400 11.99 -0.37 -0.31
C GLU A 400 10.68 -0.74 -1.04
N LEU A 401 9.59 -0.01 -0.77
CA LEU A 401 8.29 -0.25 -1.39
C LEU A 401 8.26 -0.04 -2.91
N GLU A 402 9.00 0.95 -3.42
CA GLU A 402 9.12 1.24 -4.85
C GLU A 402 9.89 0.12 -5.59
N SER A 403 10.89 -0.46 -4.93
CA SER A 403 11.72 -1.54 -5.50
C SER A 403 11.04 -2.91 -5.57
N ARG A 404 10.06 -3.17 -4.71
CA ARG A 404 9.35 -4.46 -4.66
C ARG A 404 8.40 -4.61 -5.85
N SER A 405 8.38 -5.76 -6.50
CA SER A 405 7.38 -6.07 -7.54
C SER A 405 5.97 -6.10 -6.95
N ILE A 406 4.93 -5.79 -7.74
CA ILE A 406 3.52 -5.99 -7.31
C ILE A 406 3.29 -7.45 -6.89
N THR A 407 4.07 -8.40 -7.43
CA THR A 407 4.00 -9.83 -7.12
C THR A 407 4.70 -10.25 -5.83
N GLN A 408 5.44 -9.35 -5.17
CA GLN A 408 6.16 -9.61 -3.92
C GLN A 408 5.35 -9.20 -2.68
N PHE A 409 4.11 -8.75 -2.89
CA PHE A 409 3.09 -8.46 -1.88
C PHE A 409 1.89 -9.37 -2.10
#